data_AF-A0A929YLP8-F1
#
_entry.id   AF-A0A929YLP8-F1
#
_cell.length_a   1.000
_cell.length_b   1.000
_cell.length_c   1.000
_cell.angle_alpha   90.00
_cell.angle_beta   90.00
_cell.angle_gamma   90.00
#
_symmetry.space_group_name_H-M   'P 1'
#
loop_
_entity.id
_entity.type
_entity.pdbx_description
1 polymer ?
#
loop_
_entity_poly.entity_id
_entity_poly.type
_entity_poly.pdbx_seq_one_letter_code
_entity_poly.pdbx_strand_id
1 'polypeptide(L)'
;GCINTIFDIFDNTRYEDSVYLCKKYEIFPSLEKWKNKILLLETSEERPKPELFRKMILKLEEYGIFDVISGLIIGKPQNEEYYEGYKQILLDEIKNKDLSIVYNINVGHSTPRCIIPFGVNAKVDIERQIIEFKE
;
A
#
# COMPACT_ATOMS: atom_id res chain seq x y z
N GLY A 1 3.78 2.56 2.73
CA GLY A 1 4.07 2.12 4.09
C GLY A 1 2.78 1.63 4.71
N CYS A 2 2.45 2.07 5.92
CA CYS A 2 1.22 1.64 6.59
C CYS A 2 -0.04 2.19 5.90
N ILE A 3 -0.96 1.31 5.53
CA ILE A 3 -2.22 1.69 4.90
C ILE A 3 -3.15 2.44 5.87
N ASN A 4 -3.12 2.11 7.17
CA ASN A 4 -3.88 2.84 8.19
C ASN A 4 -3.46 4.32 8.24
N THR A 5 -2.16 4.60 8.22
CA THR A 5 -1.63 5.98 8.20
C THR A 5 -1.95 6.70 6.89
N ILE A 6 -1.80 6.01 5.75
CA ILE A 6 -2.11 6.61 4.44
C ILE A 6 -3.61 6.92 4.34
N PHE A 7 -4.47 6.10 4.95
CA PHE A 7 -5.91 6.34 4.95
C PHE A 7 -6.30 7.64 5.64
N ASP A 8 -5.63 8.03 6.73
CA ASP A 8 -5.89 9.27 7.46
C ASP A 8 -5.60 10.55 6.63
N ILE A 9 -4.89 10.43 5.50
CA ILE A 9 -4.70 11.52 4.52
C ILE A 9 -6.01 11.84 3.78
N PHE A 10 -6.88 10.83 3.61
CA PHE A 10 -8.11 10.89 2.81
C PHE A 10 -9.39 10.77 3.65
N ASP A 11 -9.28 10.40 4.92
CA ASP A 11 -10.38 10.20 5.85
C ASP A 11 -10.03 10.87 7.19
N ASN A 12 -10.94 11.66 7.73
CA ASN A 12 -10.75 12.43 8.96
C ASN A 12 -11.50 11.84 10.16
N THR A 13 -11.91 10.57 10.09
CA THR A 13 -12.63 9.91 11.20
C THR A 13 -11.75 9.82 12.46
N ARG A 14 -10.44 9.63 12.29
CA ARG A 14 -9.49 9.54 13.42
C ARG A 14 -9.13 10.91 13.99
N TYR A 15 -8.80 11.86 13.12
CA TYR A 15 -8.44 13.23 13.49
C TYR A 15 -9.13 14.20 12.52
N GLU A 16 -9.93 15.11 13.07
CA GLU A 16 -10.83 15.98 12.29
C GLU A 16 -10.09 16.83 11.25
N ASP A 17 -8.84 17.23 11.55
CA ASP A 17 -8.01 18.12 10.74
C ASP A 17 -7.02 17.39 9.81
N SER A 18 -6.93 16.06 9.84
CA SER A 18 -5.91 15.29 9.12
C SER A 18 -5.94 15.56 7.60
N VAL A 19 -7.12 15.44 7.00
CA VAL A 19 -7.33 15.66 5.56
C VAL A 19 -7.01 17.11 5.18
N TYR A 20 -7.43 18.07 6.00
CA TYR A 20 -7.15 19.49 5.76
C TYR A 20 -5.64 19.77 5.79
N LEU A 21 -4.93 19.31 6.82
CA LEU A 21 -3.50 19.54 6.97
C LEU A 21 -2.68 18.81 5.90
N CYS A 22 -3.01 17.55 5.60
CA CYS A 22 -2.30 16.78 4.58
C CYS A 22 -2.46 17.40 3.19
N LYS A 23 -3.64 17.94 2.89
CA LYS A 23 -3.88 18.69 1.65
C LYS A 23 -3.15 20.03 1.64
N LYS A 24 -3.21 20.79 2.75
CA LYS A 24 -2.59 22.12 2.87
C LYS A 24 -1.07 22.09 2.64
N TYR A 25 -0.41 21.04 3.11
CA TYR A 25 1.05 20.90 3.03
C TYR A 25 1.49 19.88 1.97
N GLU A 26 0.59 19.45 1.08
CA GLU A 26 0.88 18.54 -0.04
C GLU A 26 1.64 17.27 0.38
N ILE A 27 1.22 16.68 1.51
CA ILE A 27 1.93 15.55 2.13
C ILE A 27 1.90 14.31 1.24
N PHE A 28 0.77 14.06 0.56
CA PHE A 28 0.67 12.94 -0.38
C PHE A 28 1.16 13.35 -1.77
N PRO A 29 2.09 12.59 -2.39
CA PRO A 29 2.63 12.96 -3.69
C PRO A 29 1.55 13.01 -4.79
N SER A 30 1.70 13.94 -5.73
CA SER A 30 0.87 14.00 -6.93
C SER A 30 1.00 12.74 -7.80
N LEU A 31 0.02 12.46 -8.66
CA LEU A 31 0.06 11.33 -9.59
C LEU A 31 1.31 11.32 -10.48
N GLU A 32 1.76 12.50 -10.93
CA GLU A 32 3.02 12.64 -11.69
C GLU A 32 4.24 12.18 -10.88
N LYS A 33 4.28 12.45 -9.57
CA LYS A 33 5.36 11.96 -8.71
C LYS A 33 5.25 10.46 -8.47
N TRP A 34 4.04 9.89 -8.46
CA TRP A 34 3.81 8.45 -8.32
C TRP A 34 4.10 7.64 -9.57
N LYS A 35 4.09 8.29 -10.74
CA LYS A 35 4.29 7.63 -12.02
C LYS A 35 5.54 6.75 -12.03
N ASN A 36 5.37 5.49 -12.44
CA ASN A 36 6.41 4.46 -12.51
C ASN A 36 7.09 4.12 -11.17
N LYS A 37 6.50 4.47 -10.02
CA LYS A 37 6.97 4.00 -8.71
C LYS A 37 6.34 2.66 -8.36
N ILE A 38 7.00 1.89 -7.50
CA ILE A 38 6.41 0.74 -6.83
C ILE A 38 5.80 1.23 -5.52
N LEU A 39 4.51 0.99 -5.31
CA LEU A 39 3.83 1.31 -4.06
C LEU A 39 4.04 0.16 -3.07
N LEU A 40 4.42 0.49 -1.83
CA LEU A 40 4.42 -0.45 -0.71
C LEU A 40 3.22 -0.16 0.19
N LEU A 41 2.38 -1.15 0.48
CA LEU A 41 1.34 -1.08 1.52
C LEU A 41 1.54 -2.20 2.54
N GLU A 42 1.19 -1.95 3.80
CA GLU A 42 1.14 -2.96 4.86
C GLU A 42 0.13 -2.53 5.93
N THR A 43 -0.43 -3.47 6.70
CA THR A 43 -1.41 -3.16 7.75
C THR A 43 -0.76 -3.07 9.13
N SER A 44 -1.29 -2.19 9.97
CA SER A 44 -0.85 -2.01 11.37
C SER A 44 -1.31 -3.13 12.31
N GLU A 45 -0.90 -3.01 13.58
CA GLU A 45 -1.44 -3.82 14.68
C GLU A 45 -2.94 -3.62 14.92
N GLU A 46 -3.55 -2.56 14.36
CA GLU A 46 -4.99 -2.34 14.43
C GLU A 46 -5.80 -3.44 13.71
N ARG A 47 -5.14 -4.21 12.82
CA ARG A 47 -5.74 -5.34 12.08
C ARG A 47 -7.12 -4.98 11.52
N PRO A 48 -7.18 -3.98 10.61
CA PRO A 48 -8.46 -3.41 10.17
C PRO A 48 -9.36 -4.51 9.61
N LYS A 49 -10.62 -4.57 10.05
CA LYS A 49 -11.56 -5.55 9.49
C LYS A 49 -11.63 -5.43 7.96
N PRO A 50 -11.92 -6.53 7.22
CA PRO A 50 -11.93 -6.53 5.75
C PRO A 50 -12.74 -5.38 5.13
N GLU A 51 -13.87 -4.98 5.73
CA GLU A 51 -14.70 -3.88 5.22
C GLU A 51 -13.96 -2.53 5.26
N LEU A 52 -13.23 -2.27 6.35
CA LEU A 52 -12.42 -1.06 6.49
C LEU A 52 -11.21 -1.11 5.55
N PHE A 53 -10.54 -2.27 5.44
CA PHE A 53 -9.44 -2.43 4.48
C PHE A 53 -9.90 -2.19 3.04
N ARG A 54 -11.08 -2.68 2.65
CA ARG A 54 -11.69 -2.38 1.34
C ARG A 54 -11.92 -0.89 1.14
N LYS A 55 -12.44 -0.18 2.16
CA LYS A 55 -12.58 1.29 2.12
C LYS A 55 -11.23 1.99 1.90
N MET A 56 -10.16 1.51 2.56
CA MET A 56 -8.82 2.06 2.40
C MET A 56 -8.28 1.89 0.97
N ILE A 57 -8.46 0.70 0.38
CA ILE A 57 -8.06 0.44 -1.02
C ILE A 57 -8.88 1.31 -1.99
N LEU A 58 -10.19 1.42 -1.77
CA LEU A 58 -11.06 2.27 -2.60
C LEU A 58 -10.65 3.75 -2.55
N LYS A 59 -10.18 4.27 -1.41
CA LYS A 59 -9.65 5.65 -1.35
C LYS A 59 -8.40 5.87 -2.18
N LEU A 60 -7.53 4.85 -2.28
CA LEU A 60 -6.37 4.91 -3.15
C LEU A 60 -6.77 4.80 -4.63
N GLU A 61 -7.76 3.97 -4.96
CA GLU A 61 -8.34 3.89 -6.30
C GLU A 61 -9.03 5.21 -6.71
N GLU A 62 -9.83 5.82 -5.83
CA GLU A 62 -10.46 7.13 -6.05
C GLU A 62 -9.42 8.24 -6.32
N TYR A 63 -8.24 8.15 -5.69
CA TYR A 63 -7.13 9.07 -5.97
C TYR A 63 -6.48 8.83 -7.34
N GLY A 64 -6.61 7.62 -7.91
CA GLY A 64 -6.05 7.22 -9.19
C GLY A 64 -4.61 6.68 -9.12
N ILE A 65 -4.12 6.31 -7.93
CA ILE A 65 -2.72 5.87 -7.78
C ILE A 65 -2.42 4.58 -8.56
N PHE A 66 -3.40 3.66 -8.61
CA PHE A 66 -3.23 2.35 -9.25
C PHE A 66 -3.11 2.42 -10.78
N ASP A 67 -3.44 3.56 -11.39
CA ASP A 67 -3.28 3.79 -12.83
C ASP A 67 -1.85 4.24 -13.23
N VAL A 68 -1.05 4.73 -12.27
CA VAL A 68 0.24 5.37 -12.57
C VAL A 68 1.45 4.64 -11.99
N ILE A 69 1.25 3.82 -10.97
CA ILE A 69 2.34 3.03 -10.37
C ILE A 69 2.70 1.83 -11.24
N SER A 70 3.95 1.36 -11.16
CA SER A 70 4.44 0.22 -11.94
C SER A 70 4.20 -1.13 -11.26
N GLY A 71 3.81 -1.13 -9.99
CA GLY A 71 3.62 -2.34 -9.20
C GLY A 71 3.22 -2.05 -7.77
N LEU A 72 2.61 -3.03 -7.11
CA LEU A 72 2.16 -2.97 -5.73
C LEU A 72 2.80 -4.10 -4.92
N ILE A 73 3.50 -3.75 -3.85
CA ILE A 73 4.01 -4.68 -2.85
C ILE A 73 3.14 -4.57 -1.61
N ILE A 74 2.73 -5.71 -1.08
CA ILE A 74 1.94 -5.80 0.15
C ILE A 74 2.68 -6.61 1.20
N GLY A 75 2.90 -6.00 2.36
CA GLY A 75 3.43 -6.66 3.54
C GLY A 75 2.48 -7.72 4.11
N LYS A 76 3.04 -8.78 4.68
CA LYS A 76 2.29 -9.81 5.40
C LYS A 76 1.55 -9.16 6.59
N PRO A 77 0.23 -9.32 6.72
CA PRO A 77 -0.51 -8.84 7.88
C PRO A 77 0.06 -9.42 9.18
N GLN A 78 0.01 -8.64 10.27
CA GLN A 78 0.43 -9.15 11.57
C GLN A 78 -0.39 -10.39 11.95
N ASN A 79 0.31 -11.46 12.33
CA ASN A 79 -0.27 -12.78 12.65
C ASN A 79 -1.10 -13.41 11.52
N GLU A 80 -0.94 -12.93 10.28
CA GLU A 80 -1.74 -13.37 9.12
C GLU A 80 -3.25 -13.16 9.32
N GLU A 81 -3.63 -12.22 10.20
CA GLU A 81 -5.02 -11.84 10.42
C GLU A 81 -5.65 -11.35 9.11
N TYR A 82 -6.81 -11.89 8.77
CA TYR A 82 -7.55 -11.62 7.53
C TYR A 82 -6.74 -11.83 6.22
N TYR A 83 -5.68 -12.64 6.24
CA TYR A 83 -4.76 -12.82 5.11
C TYR A 83 -5.48 -13.06 3.76
N GLU A 84 -6.40 -14.03 3.71
CA GLU A 84 -7.17 -14.34 2.49
C GLU A 84 -8.22 -13.26 2.18
N GLY A 85 -8.80 -12.64 3.20
CA GLY A 85 -9.79 -11.57 3.03
C GLY A 85 -9.19 -10.34 2.35
N TYR A 86 -8.01 -9.89 2.81
CA TYR A 86 -7.29 -8.77 2.19
C TYR A 86 -6.84 -9.10 0.78
N LYS A 87 -6.33 -10.33 0.55
CA LYS A 87 -5.96 -10.79 -0.79
C LYS A 87 -7.15 -10.74 -1.74
N GLN A 88 -8.32 -11.23 -1.33
CA GLN A 88 -9.52 -11.18 -2.17
C GLN A 88 -9.95 -9.74 -2.47
N ILE A 89 -9.88 -8.84 -1.48
CA ILE A 89 -10.19 -7.41 -1.70
C ILE A 89 -9.27 -6.78 -2.72
N LEU A 90 -7.95 -7.02 -2.62
CA LEU A 90 -6.99 -6.49 -3.58
C LEU A 90 -7.31 -6.98 -5.01
N LEU A 91 -7.66 -8.26 -5.16
CA LEU A 91 -8.08 -8.80 -6.45
C LEU A 91 -9.39 -8.17 -6.93
N ASP A 92 -10.40 -8.05 -6.07
CA ASP A 92 -11.72 -7.54 -6.42
C ASP A 92 -11.68 -6.07 -6.91
N GLU A 93 -10.96 -5.22 -6.17
CA GLU A 93 -10.96 -3.77 -6.39
C GLU A 93 -9.95 -3.34 -7.46
N ILE A 94 -8.87 -4.12 -7.68
CA ILE A 94 -7.79 -3.77 -8.63
C ILE A 94 -7.85 -4.62 -9.91
N LYS A 95 -8.78 -5.59 -10.04
CA LYS A 95 -8.89 -6.53 -11.18
C LYS A 95 -8.85 -5.92 -12.59
N ASN A 96 -9.31 -4.68 -12.76
CA ASN A 96 -9.42 -4.03 -14.07
C ASN A 96 -8.16 -3.24 -14.45
N LYS A 97 -7.09 -3.33 -13.65
CA LYS A 97 -5.83 -2.65 -13.87
C LYS A 97 -4.79 -3.65 -14.37
N ASP A 98 -3.98 -3.21 -15.32
CA ASP A 98 -2.76 -3.94 -15.71
C ASP A 98 -1.65 -3.65 -14.70
N LEU A 99 -1.85 -4.12 -13.46
CA LEU A 99 -0.99 -3.83 -12.32
C LEU A 99 -0.53 -5.13 -11.64
N SER A 100 0.79 -5.31 -11.56
CA SER A 100 1.39 -6.42 -10.83
C SER A 100 1.29 -6.22 -9.32
N ILE A 101 0.79 -7.23 -8.60
CA ILE A 101 0.67 -7.23 -7.14
C ILE A 101 1.50 -8.38 -6.56
N VAL A 102 2.45 -8.07 -5.66
CA VAL A 102 3.20 -9.05 -4.89
C VAL A 102 2.76 -8.98 -3.44
N TYR A 103 2.19 -10.07 -2.94
CA TYR A 103 1.63 -10.17 -1.60
C TYR A 103 2.53 -11.02 -0.69
N ASN A 104 2.37 -10.88 0.63
CA ASN A 104 3.05 -11.69 1.66
C ASN A 104 4.56 -11.40 1.83
N ILE A 105 4.98 -10.14 1.68
CA ILE A 105 6.37 -9.76 1.95
C ILE A 105 6.62 -9.57 3.45
N ASN A 106 7.77 -10.00 3.98
CA ASN A 106 8.18 -9.81 5.38
C ASN A 106 8.56 -8.35 5.72
N VAL A 107 7.66 -7.41 5.47
CA VAL A 107 7.77 -5.98 5.77
C VAL A 107 6.49 -5.51 6.48
N GLY A 108 6.59 -4.52 7.36
CA GLY A 108 5.45 -4.00 8.12
C GLY A 108 5.35 -4.55 9.54
N HIS A 109 4.13 -4.71 10.05
CA HIS A 109 3.89 -5.03 11.47
C HIS A 109 4.05 -6.51 11.84
N SER A 110 4.16 -7.40 10.84
CA SER A 110 4.53 -8.81 11.06
C SER A 110 6.02 -8.99 11.39
N THR A 111 6.43 -10.20 11.76
CA THR A 111 7.83 -10.57 12.07
C THR A 111 8.21 -11.88 11.39
N PRO A 112 9.47 -12.06 10.95
CA PRO A 112 10.59 -11.10 10.97
C PRO A 112 10.39 -9.94 9.98
N ARG A 113 11.23 -8.90 10.07
CA ARG A 113 11.13 -7.68 9.26
C ARG A 113 12.37 -7.46 8.39
N CYS A 114 12.16 -7.23 7.10
CA CYS A 114 13.17 -6.68 6.22
C CYS A 114 13.10 -5.14 6.18
N ILE A 115 14.15 -4.53 5.64
CA ILE A 115 14.24 -3.09 5.39
C ILE A 115 14.09 -2.88 3.89
N ILE A 116 13.24 -1.94 3.48
CA ILE A 116 13.06 -1.54 2.08
C ILE A 116 13.54 -0.09 1.91
N PRO A 117 14.63 0.15 1.17
CA PRO A 117 15.06 1.50 0.81
C PRO A 117 14.02 2.20 -0.06
N PHE A 118 13.65 3.43 0.28
CA PHE A 118 12.80 4.28 -0.56
C PHE A 118 13.65 5.25 -1.39
N GLY A 119 13.16 5.57 -2.59
CA GLY A 119 13.87 6.46 -3.52
C GLY A 119 14.99 5.78 -4.32
N VAL A 120 15.13 4.45 -4.19
CA VAL A 120 16.09 3.63 -4.95
C VAL A 120 15.34 2.83 -6.02
N ASN A 121 15.95 2.65 -7.19
CA ASN A 121 15.38 1.82 -8.24
C ASN A 121 15.35 0.35 -7.80
N ALA A 122 14.19 -0.29 -7.91
CA ALA A 122 14.01 -1.68 -7.53
C ALA A 122 13.46 -2.51 -8.69
N LYS A 123 13.91 -3.76 -8.79
CA LYS A 123 13.34 -4.79 -9.68
C LYS A 123 12.78 -5.91 -8.81
N VAL A 124 11.52 -6.26 -9.03
CA VAL A 124 10.86 -7.39 -8.38
C VAL A 124 10.84 -8.57 -9.34
N ASP A 125 11.37 -9.70 -8.91
CA ASP A 125 11.42 -10.96 -9.66
C ASP A 125 10.69 -12.04 -8.86
N ILE A 126 9.46 -12.37 -9.28
CA ILE A 126 8.60 -13.31 -8.54
C ILE A 126 9.03 -14.77 -8.74
N GLU A 127 9.64 -15.11 -9.87
CA GLU A 127 10.10 -16.47 -10.17
C GLU A 127 11.31 -16.81 -9.29
N ARG A 128 12.24 -15.85 -9.12
CA ARG A 128 13.39 -16.00 -8.22
C ARG A 128 13.07 -15.63 -6.77
N GLN A 129 11.94 -14.99 -6.50
CA GLN A 129 11.54 -14.43 -5.21
C GLN A 129 12.56 -13.42 -4.65
N ILE A 130 13.01 -12.47 -5.48
CA ILE A 130 14.01 -11.46 -5.10
C ILE A 130 13.49 -10.06 -5.43
N ILE A 131 13.75 -9.11 -4.52
CA ILE A 131 13.68 -7.68 -4.79
C ILE A 131 15.11 -7.15 -4.84
N GLU A 132 15.58 -6.79 -6.03
CA GLU A 132 16.92 -6.26 -6.26
C GLU A 132 16.87 -4.73 -6.24
N PHE A 133 17.71 -4.08 -5.45
CA PHE A 133 17.87 -2.63 -5.43
C PHE A 133 19.13 -2.26 -6.22
N LYS A 134 18.99 -1.40 -7.23
CA LYS A 134 20.10 -0.92 -8.06
C LYS A 134 20.65 0.37 -7.47
N GLU A 135 21.92 0.36 -7.13
CA GLU A 135 22.73 1.56 -6.84
C GLU A 135 22.99 2.37 -8.11
#